data_AF-A0A0C2DDT7-F1
#
_entry.id   AF-A0A0C2DDT7-F1
#
_cell.length_a   1.000
_cell.length_b   1.000
_cell.length_c   1.000
_cell.angle_alpha   90.00
_cell.angle_beta   90.00
_cell.angle_gamma   90.00
#
_symmetry.space_group_name_H-M   'P 1'
#
loop_
_entity.id
_entity.type
_entity.pdbx_description
1 polymer ?
#
loop_
_entity_poly.entity_id
_entity_poly.type
_entity_poly.pdbx_seq_one_letter_code
_entity_poly.pdbx_strand_id
1 'polypeptide(L)'
;MITRLHPLAVGCLLGLLGTVGCGDSTTDVGNTESTIEPADSETGSTETGDGDGDGDGDGDGDGDGDTTGDGDGDTSCHPLMVDCPVIGTTCTWDEQQFICLPGMIKLGDSCDPSMPQCISGFCAPMAMLPDCPSNFCCTSFCNLDSPNCPAPGTSCVDHFPDGATTPNVGACLGP
;
A
#
# COMPACT_ATOMS: atom_id res chain seq x y z
N MET A 1 -31.18 -27.70 28.23
CA MET A 1 -30.98 -27.05 26.91
C MET A 1 -29.61 -27.45 26.42
N ILE A 2 -29.55 -27.96 25.19
CA ILE A 2 -28.50 -28.84 24.67
C ILE A 2 -27.31 -27.99 24.17
N THR A 3 -26.17 -28.11 24.85
CA THR A 3 -24.87 -27.57 24.45
C THR A 3 -24.32 -28.37 23.27
N ARG A 4 -24.25 -27.75 22.08
CA ARG A 4 -23.57 -28.34 20.92
C ARG A 4 -22.08 -28.04 20.98
N LEU A 5 -21.31 -29.03 21.45
CA LEU A 5 -19.88 -29.16 21.22
C LEU A 5 -19.66 -29.53 19.75
N HIS A 6 -18.85 -28.75 19.03
CA HIS A 6 -18.27 -29.17 17.76
C HIS A 6 -16.74 -29.33 17.90
N PRO A 7 -16.17 -30.37 17.27
CA PRO A 7 -14.86 -30.92 17.60
C PRO A 7 -13.71 -30.16 16.93
N LEU A 8 -12.62 -30.03 17.69
CA LEU A 8 -11.28 -29.69 17.21
C LEU A 8 -10.82 -30.77 16.22
N ALA A 9 -10.73 -30.42 14.94
CA ALA A 9 -10.09 -31.24 13.92
C ALA A 9 -8.57 -31.13 14.09
N VAL A 10 -8.06 -31.95 15.02
CA VAL A 10 -6.68 -32.41 15.08
C VAL A 10 -6.45 -33.32 13.88
N GLY A 11 -5.53 -32.96 12.97
CA GLY A 11 -5.04 -33.92 11.98
C GLY A 11 -4.48 -33.34 10.70
N CYS A 12 -3.20 -32.99 10.70
CA CYS A 12 -2.31 -33.25 9.56
C CYS A 12 -0.89 -33.35 10.13
N LEU A 13 -0.56 -34.50 10.72
CA LEU A 13 0.15 -35.60 10.08
C LEU A 13 1.60 -35.21 9.76
N LEU A 14 2.49 -35.66 10.65
CA LEU A 14 3.92 -35.73 10.44
C LEU A 14 4.24 -36.42 9.10
N GLY A 15 4.77 -35.65 8.15
CA GLY A 15 5.53 -36.14 7.01
C GLY A 15 7.02 -36.10 7.34
N LEU A 16 7.55 -37.28 7.66
CA LEU A 16 8.94 -37.58 7.99
C LEU A 16 9.71 -37.90 6.69
N LEU A 17 10.98 -37.46 6.61
CA LEU A 17 12.02 -37.81 5.62
C LEU A 17 11.86 -37.31 4.17
N GLY A 18 12.60 -36.25 3.83
CA GLY A 18 12.95 -35.86 2.46
C GLY A 18 14.31 -35.17 2.46
N THR A 19 15.24 -35.70 1.67
CA THR A 19 16.69 -35.48 1.70
C THR A 19 17.16 -34.09 1.29
N VAL A 20 18.27 -33.68 1.90
CA VAL A 20 19.23 -32.66 1.44
C VAL A 20 19.43 -32.75 -0.07
N GLY A 21 19.17 -31.64 -0.76
CA GLY A 21 19.56 -31.40 -2.14
C GLY A 21 20.10 -29.99 -2.26
N CYS A 22 21.40 -29.80 -2.01
CA CYS A 22 22.13 -28.62 -2.43
C CYS A 22 22.28 -28.70 -3.96
N GLY A 23 21.37 -28.04 -4.68
CA GLY A 23 21.53 -27.79 -6.11
C GLY A 23 22.36 -26.53 -6.32
N ASP A 24 23.68 -26.71 -6.45
CA ASP A 24 24.60 -25.73 -7.01
C ASP A 24 24.23 -25.55 -8.49
N SER A 25 23.51 -24.47 -8.83
CA SER A 25 23.32 -24.05 -10.22
C SER A 25 24.24 -22.88 -10.50
N THR A 26 25.43 -23.25 -10.96
CA THR A 26 26.43 -22.39 -11.56
C THR A 26 25.94 -21.89 -12.92
N THR A 27 26.08 -20.58 -13.12
CA THR A 27 26.23 -19.85 -14.41
C THR A 27 25.04 -19.75 -15.37
N ASP A 28 24.52 -18.54 -15.54
CA ASP A 28 24.70 -17.82 -16.81
C ASP A 28 24.79 -16.31 -16.56
N VAL A 29 25.99 -15.76 -16.74
CA VAL A 29 26.23 -14.32 -16.78
C VAL A 29 26.00 -13.89 -18.23
N GLY A 30 24.74 -13.71 -18.58
CA GLY A 30 24.31 -13.12 -19.84
C GLY A 30 24.55 -11.60 -19.81
N ASN A 31 25.78 -11.21 -20.13
CA ASN A 31 26.19 -9.83 -20.41
C ASN A 31 25.38 -9.29 -21.60
N THR A 32 24.25 -8.64 -21.31
CA THR A 32 23.54 -7.83 -22.32
C THR A 32 24.07 -6.40 -22.20
N GLU A 33 25.08 -6.12 -23.00
CA GLU A 33 25.55 -4.77 -23.33
C GLU A 33 24.38 -4.00 -23.95
N SER A 34 23.62 -3.29 -23.12
CA SER A 34 22.64 -2.32 -23.59
C SER A 34 23.21 -0.93 -23.38
N THR A 35 23.92 -0.48 -24.40
CA THR A 35 24.23 0.92 -24.68
C THR A 35 22.93 1.72 -24.63
N ILE A 36 22.66 2.39 -23.51
CA ILE A 36 21.67 3.46 -23.45
C ILE A 36 22.45 4.76 -23.40
N GLU A 37 22.28 5.51 -24.47
CA GLU A 37 22.92 6.79 -24.74
C GLU A 37 22.62 7.80 -23.62
N PRO A 38 23.58 8.66 -23.25
CA PRO A 38 23.34 9.75 -22.32
C PRO A 38 22.40 10.76 -22.98
N ALA A 39 21.13 10.77 -22.57
CA ALA A 39 20.23 11.84 -22.93
C ALA A 39 20.68 13.12 -22.22
N ASP A 40 20.84 14.16 -23.04
CA ASP A 40 21.44 15.43 -22.73
C ASP A 40 20.90 16.12 -21.47
N SER A 41 21.88 16.64 -20.76
CA SER A 41 21.80 17.60 -19.68
C SER A 41 21.28 18.94 -20.20
N GLU A 42 19.96 19.13 -20.25
CA GLU A 42 19.37 20.45 -20.38
C GLU A 42 19.52 21.19 -19.04
N THR A 43 20.57 22.01 -19.03
CA THR A 43 20.93 22.93 -17.95
C THR A 43 19.96 24.11 -18.02
N GLY A 44 18.80 23.96 -17.37
CA GLY A 44 17.76 24.98 -17.31
C GLY A 44 18.11 26.08 -16.31
N SER A 45 18.32 27.27 -16.87
CA SER A 45 18.74 28.54 -16.28
C SER A 45 18.23 28.87 -14.87
N THR A 46 19.18 29.40 -14.09
CA THR A 46 18.99 30.37 -13.02
C THR A 46 17.98 31.46 -13.39
N GLU A 47 16.88 31.53 -12.65
CA GLU A 47 16.12 32.78 -12.47
C GLU A 47 16.13 33.12 -10.98
N THR A 48 17.11 33.93 -10.60
CA THR A 48 17.10 34.68 -9.34
C THR A 48 16.12 35.82 -9.52
N GLY A 49 14.89 35.66 -9.00
CA GLY A 49 13.91 36.72 -8.91
C GLY A 49 14.04 37.43 -7.56
N ASP A 50 14.74 38.56 -7.54
CA ASP A 50 14.74 39.51 -6.41
C ASP A 50 13.40 40.26 -6.44
N GLY A 51 12.41 39.70 -5.74
CA GLY A 51 11.10 40.32 -5.53
C GLY A 51 11.10 41.17 -4.27
N ASP A 52 11.53 42.42 -4.37
CA ASP A 52 11.31 43.47 -3.38
C ASP A 52 9.81 43.80 -3.33
N GLY A 53 9.06 43.08 -2.47
CA GLY A 53 7.64 43.29 -2.23
C GLY A 53 7.40 43.90 -0.86
N ASP A 54 7.55 45.23 -0.75
CA ASP A 54 7.09 46.03 0.39
C ASP A 54 5.55 46.03 0.41
N GLY A 55 4.95 44.98 0.97
CA GLY A 55 3.52 44.84 1.18
C GLY A 55 3.14 45.24 2.59
N ASP A 56 3.01 46.54 2.84
CA ASP A 56 2.34 47.11 4.02
C ASP A 56 0.83 46.82 3.93
N GLY A 57 0.47 45.56 4.19
CA GLY A 57 -0.91 45.10 4.24
C GLY A 57 -1.41 45.08 5.67
N ASP A 58 -1.85 46.24 6.16
CA ASP A 58 -2.69 46.40 7.36
C ASP A 58 -4.05 45.73 7.13
N GLY A 59 -4.07 44.41 7.13
CA GLY A 59 -5.26 43.59 7.04
C GLY A 59 -5.66 43.11 8.42
N ASP A 60 -6.38 43.96 9.16
CA ASP A 60 -7.20 43.60 10.32
C ASP A 60 -8.38 42.72 9.89
N GLY A 61 -8.05 41.58 9.26
CA GLY A 61 -9.00 40.57 8.88
C GLY A 61 -9.27 39.69 10.07
N ASP A 62 -10.25 40.10 10.88
CA ASP A 62 -11.02 39.28 11.83
C ASP A 62 -11.80 38.18 11.07
N GLY A 63 -11.08 37.42 10.24
CA GLY A 63 -11.59 36.25 9.55
C GLY A 63 -11.64 35.13 10.55
N ASP A 64 -12.78 35.03 11.23
CA ASP A 64 -13.29 33.89 12.00
C ASP A 64 -13.47 32.67 11.08
N GLY A 65 -12.41 32.29 10.38
CA GLY A 65 -12.28 31.02 9.72
C GLY A 65 -12.07 29.99 10.80
N ASP A 66 -13.19 29.55 11.38
CA ASP A 66 -13.34 28.29 12.08
C ASP A 66 -12.85 27.14 11.18
N THR A 67 -11.54 27.01 10.98
CA THR A 67 -10.95 25.69 10.77
C THR A 67 -10.95 25.03 12.13
N THR A 68 -12.13 24.62 12.57
CA THR A 68 -12.39 23.58 13.58
C THR A 68 -11.88 22.21 13.11
N GLY A 69 -10.83 22.18 12.28
CA GLY A 69 -9.94 21.05 12.20
C GLY A 69 -9.10 21.05 13.46
N ASP A 70 -9.75 20.77 14.58
CA ASP A 70 -9.10 20.35 15.82
C ASP A 70 -8.16 19.21 15.39
N GLY A 71 -6.88 19.53 15.28
CA GLY A 71 -5.82 18.65 14.80
C GLY A 71 -5.52 17.53 15.78
N ASP A 72 -6.56 16.89 16.30
CA ASP A 72 -6.56 15.76 17.21
C ASP A 72 -6.33 14.46 16.44
N GLY A 73 -5.36 14.46 15.52
CA GLY A 73 -4.70 13.25 15.06
C GLY A 73 -5.61 12.08 14.74
N ASP A 74 -6.72 12.31 14.01
CA ASP A 74 -7.45 11.24 13.37
C ASP A 74 -6.49 10.61 12.36
N THR A 75 -5.71 9.63 12.84
CA THR A 75 -4.86 8.80 11.99
C THR A 75 -5.71 8.02 11.00
N SER A 76 -7.03 7.98 11.20
CA SER A 76 -7.98 7.33 10.32
C SER A 76 -8.03 7.98 8.94
N CYS A 77 -7.91 7.18 7.89
CA CYS A 77 -7.94 7.66 6.52
C CYS A 77 -8.87 6.82 5.64
N HIS A 78 -9.31 7.38 4.51
CA HIS A 78 -10.10 6.64 3.53
C HIS A 78 -9.19 6.05 2.43
N PRO A 79 -9.11 4.71 2.28
CA PRO A 79 -8.15 4.06 1.38
C PRO A 79 -8.34 4.39 -0.10
N LEU A 80 -9.58 4.72 -0.50
CA LEU A 80 -9.90 5.10 -1.89
C LEU A 80 -9.69 6.59 -2.18
N MET A 81 -9.62 7.45 -1.16
CA MET A 81 -9.47 8.91 -1.33
C MET A 81 -8.05 9.37 -1.02
N VAL A 82 -7.22 8.51 -0.41
CA VAL A 82 -5.83 8.79 0.01
C VAL A 82 -5.75 10.15 0.72
N ASP A 83 -6.60 10.33 1.73
CA ASP A 83 -6.79 11.60 2.43
C ASP A 83 -5.82 11.77 3.60
N CYS A 84 -4.53 11.53 3.34
CA CYS A 84 -3.52 11.65 4.39
C CYS A 84 -2.93 13.07 4.43
N PRO A 85 -2.79 13.68 5.63
CA PRO A 85 -2.37 15.07 5.76
C PRO A 85 -0.90 15.32 5.39
N VAL A 86 -0.07 14.27 5.41
CA VAL A 86 1.37 14.35 5.16
C VAL A 86 1.69 13.81 3.75
N ILE A 87 2.34 14.63 2.92
CA ILE A 87 2.81 14.20 1.60
C ILE A 87 3.76 13.02 1.72
N GLY A 88 3.55 11.98 0.90
CA GLY A 88 4.33 10.74 0.93
C GLY A 88 3.84 9.72 1.96
N THR A 89 2.74 10.01 2.66
CA THR A 89 2.00 8.99 3.41
C THR A 89 0.85 8.43 2.59
N THR A 90 0.43 7.23 2.95
CA THR A 90 -0.63 6.50 2.30
C THR A 90 -1.50 5.82 3.35
N CYS A 91 -2.72 5.52 2.95
CA CYS A 91 -3.70 4.93 3.83
C CYS A 91 -3.53 3.41 3.85
N THR A 92 -3.11 2.87 4.99
CA THR A 92 -2.76 1.46 5.18
C THR A 92 -3.67 0.83 6.22
N TRP A 93 -4.05 -0.43 6.03
CA TRP A 93 -4.80 -1.19 7.02
C TRP A 93 -3.88 -1.76 8.11
N ASP A 94 -4.17 -1.51 9.40
CA ASP A 94 -3.39 -1.99 10.56
C ASP A 94 -4.02 -3.18 11.32
N GLU A 95 -4.96 -3.89 10.69
CA GLU A 95 -5.84 -4.92 11.28
C GLU A 95 -7.04 -4.41 12.08
N GLN A 96 -7.05 -3.15 12.51
CA GLN A 96 -8.14 -2.55 13.29
C GLN A 96 -8.81 -1.38 12.58
N GLN A 97 -8.00 -0.54 11.92
CA GLN A 97 -8.43 0.66 11.23
C GLN A 97 -7.46 1.00 10.10
N PHE A 98 -7.88 1.95 9.27
CA PHE A 98 -7.04 2.50 8.22
C PHE A 98 -6.20 3.64 8.79
N ILE A 99 -4.87 3.54 8.79
CA ILE A 99 -3.97 4.57 9.30
C ILE A 99 -3.06 5.16 8.22
N CYS A 100 -2.73 6.45 8.34
CA CYS A 100 -1.73 7.08 7.48
C CYS A 100 -0.31 6.69 7.87
N LEU A 101 0.38 5.94 7.01
CA LEU A 101 1.78 5.55 7.18
C LEU A 101 2.62 5.98 5.98
N PRO A 102 3.95 6.18 6.12
CA PRO A 102 4.84 6.39 4.99
C PRO A 102 4.72 5.25 3.96
N GLY A 103 4.31 5.59 2.74
CA GLY A 103 4.13 4.65 1.64
C GLY A 103 5.23 4.82 0.61
N MET A 104 6.06 3.80 0.41
CA MET A 104 7.23 3.89 -0.49
C MET A 104 7.30 2.74 -1.50
N ILE A 105 6.57 1.65 -1.27
CA ILE A 105 6.63 0.41 -2.07
C ILE A 105 5.53 0.44 -3.13
N LYS A 106 5.86 0.23 -4.40
CA LYS A 106 4.87 0.27 -5.49
C LYS A 106 4.00 -0.99 -5.47
N LEU A 107 2.83 -0.89 -6.11
CA LEU A 107 1.96 -2.05 -6.35
C LEU A 107 2.73 -3.14 -7.11
N GLY A 108 2.57 -4.39 -6.67
CA GLY A 108 3.28 -5.56 -7.21
C GLY A 108 4.68 -5.78 -6.65
N ASP A 109 5.30 -4.79 -6.01
CA ASP A 109 6.60 -4.95 -5.38
C ASP A 109 6.49 -5.73 -4.06
N SER A 110 7.61 -6.31 -3.66
CA SER A 110 7.73 -7.08 -2.42
C SER A 110 7.60 -6.18 -1.19
N CYS A 111 6.87 -6.65 -0.19
CA CYS A 111 6.64 -5.93 1.06
C CYS A 111 6.88 -6.80 2.29
N ASP A 112 7.09 -6.16 3.43
CA ASP A 112 7.20 -6.83 4.73
C ASP A 112 5.86 -6.71 5.46
N PRO A 113 5.20 -7.81 5.88
CA PRO A 113 3.95 -7.74 6.64
C PRO A 113 4.11 -7.03 7.99
N SER A 114 5.32 -6.97 8.54
CA SER A 114 5.64 -6.22 9.77
C SER A 114 5.76 -4.71 9.53
N MET A 115 5.96 -4.30 8.27
CA MET A 115 6.10 -2.90 7.84
C MET A 115 5.36 -2.67 6.52
N PRO A 116 4.01 -2.59 6.53
CA PRO A 116 3.22 -2.43 5.32
C PRO A 116 3.37 -1.01 4.74
N GLN A 117 4.37 -0.82 3.88
CA GLN A 117 4.69 0.48 3.24
C GLN A 117 4.19 0.57 1.79
N CYS A 118 3.09 -0.11 1.46
CA CYS A 118 2.52 -0.15 0.12
C CYS A 118 1.86 1.17 -0.25
N ILE A 119 2.25 1.77 -1.39
CA ILE A 119 1.63 2.97 -1.95
C ILE A 119 0.17 2.61 -2.33
N SER A 120 -0.77 3.11 -1.53
CA SER A 120 -2.22 2.97 -1.70
C SER A 120 -2.69 1.50 -1.68
N GLY A 121 -2.28 0.76 -0.65
CA GLY A 121 -2.50 -0.67 -0.61
C GLY A 121 -2.20 -1.36 0.71
N PHE A 122 -2.17 -2.68 0.68
CA PHE A 122 -1.70 -3.52 1.78
C PHE A 122 -0.82 -4.65 1.28
N CYS A 123 -0.11 -5.27 2.22
CA CYS A 123 0.82 -6.36 1.95
C CYS A 123 0.08 -7.69 1.97
N ALA A 124 -0.18 -8.28 0.79
CA ALA A 124 -0.92 -9.53 0.64
C ALA A 124 0.02 -10.71 0.35
N PRO A 125 -0.28 -11.92 0.82
CA PRO A 125 0.55 -13.09 0.57
C PRO A 125 0.49 -13.53 -0.90
N MET A 126 1.56 -14.16 -1.40
CA MET A 126 1.65 -14.66 -2.78
C MET A 126 0.54 -15.63 -3.18
N ALA A 127 -0.03 -16.34 -2.21
CA ALA A 127 -1.16 -17.24 -2.44
C ALA A 127 -2.41 -16.52 -2.93
N MET A 128 -2.49 -15.20 -2.76
CA MET A 128 -3.60 -14.35 -3.19
C MET A 128 -3.21 -13.42 -4.35
N LEU A 129 -1.99 -13.52 -4.90
CA LEU A 129 -1.50 -12.64 -5.97
C LEU A 129 -0.70 -13.45 -7.00
N PRO A 130 -1.24 -13.67 -8.21
CA PRO A 130 -0.62 -14.55 -9.21
C PRO A 130 0.73 -14.04 -9.74
N ASP A 131 0.96 -12.72 -9.70
CA ASP A 131 2.17 -12.07 -10.22
C ASP A 131 3.14 -11.60 -9.11
N CYS A 132 3.00 -12.10 -7.88
CA CYS A 132 3.85 -11.68 -6.76
C CYS A 132 5.24 -12.36 -6.81
N PRO A 133 6.36 -11.63 -6.99
CA PRO A 133 7.70 -12.23 -7.07
C PRO A 133 8.27 -12.73 -5.73
N SER A 134 7.62 -12.43 -4.60
CA SER A 134 8.09 -12.82 -3.26
C SER A 134 6.96 -13.44 -2.45
N ASN A 135 7.16 -13.67 -1.14
CA ASN A 135 6.12 -14.23 -0.28
C ASN A 135 4.95 -13.26 -0.04
N PHE A 136 5.20 -11.96 -0.11
CA PHE A 136 4.21 -10.92 0.10
C PHE A 136 4.44 -9.74 -0.85
N CYS A 137 3.37 -9.28 -1.49
CA CYS A 137 3.43 -8.14 -2.40
C CYS A 137 2.35 -7.12 -2.12
N CYS A 138 2.63 -5.88 -2.49
CA CYS A 138 1.68 -4.80 -2.38
C CYS A 138 0.54 -4.98 -3.38
N THR A 139 -0.70 -4.96 -2.88
CA THR A 139 -1.91 -4.89 -3.69
C THR A 139 -2.74 -3.67 -3.32
N SER A 140 -3.62 -3.25 -4.23
CA SER A 140 -4.47 -2.07 -4.10
C SER A 140 -5.81 -2.38 -3.44
N PHE A 141 -6.38 -1.38 -2.79
CA PHE A 141 -7.79 -1.39 -2.41
C PHE A 141 -8.68 -1.12 -3.62
N CYS A 142 -9.95 -1.53 -3.53
CA CYS A 142 -10.95 -1.33 -4.58
C CYS A 142 -12.31 -0.97 -3.98
N ASN A 143 -13.17 -0.37 -4.80
CA ASN A 143 -14.56 -0.10 -4.41
C ASN A 143 -15.42 -1.34 -4.73
N LEU A 144 -16.14 -1.87 -3.74
CA LEU A 144 -16.99 -3.06 -3.92
C LEU A 144 -18.20 -2.80 -4.83
N ASP A 145 -18.72 -1.57 -4.89
CA ASP A 145 -19.82 -1.18 -5.79
C ASP A 145 -19.35 -0.97 -7.23
N SER A 146 -18.08 -0.61 -7.41
CA SER A 146 -17.45 -0.36 -8.71
C SER A 146 -16.08 -1.04 -8.77
N PRO A 147 -16.06 -2.39 -8.85
CA PRO A 147 -14.83 -3.17 -8.73
C PRO A 147 -13.89 -2.87 -9.90
N ASN A 148 -12.76 -2.23 -9.57
CA ASN A 148 -11.69 -1.93 -10.51
C ASN A 148 -10.35 -2.30 -9.87
N CYS A 149 -9.69 -3.32 -10.42
CA CYS A 149 -8.40 -3.78 -9.95
C CYS A 149 -7.34 -3.61 -11.05
N PRO A 150 -6.24 -2.88 -10.78
CA PRO A 150 -5.22 -2.58 -11.78
C PRO A 150 -4.35 -3.80 -12.13
N ALA A 151 -4.19 -4.75 -11.19
CA ALA A 151 -3.41 -5.95 -11.41
C ALA A 151 -4.21 -7.01 -12.18
N PRO A 152 -3.66 -7.59 -13.28
CA PRO A 152 -4.35 -8.64 -14.03
C PRO A 152 -4.60 -9.88 -13.16
N GLY A 153 -5.71 -10.57 -13.40
CA GLY A 153 -6.05 -11.79 -12.66
C GLY A 153 -6.51 -11.56 -11.21
N THR A 154 -6.65 -10.32 -10.77
CA THR A 154 -7.21 -9.98 -9.45
C THR A 154 -8.68 -9.57 -9.56
N SER A 155 -9.42 -9.77 -8.47
CA SER A 155 -10.82 -9.41 -8.32
C SER A 155 -11.02 -8.64 -7.01
N CYS A 156 -11.98 -7.72 -7.01
CA CYS A 156 -12.29 -6.96 -5.81
C CYS A 156 -13.09 -7.84 -4.85
N VAL A 157 -12.45 -8.25 -3.75
CA VAL A 157 -13.08 -9.10 -2.74
C VAL A 157 -13.25 -8.33 -1.44
N ASP A 158 -14.33 -8.66 -0.74
CA ASP A 158 -14.53 -8.19 0.62
C ASP A 158 -13.52 -8.89 1.55
N HIS A 159 -12.56 -8.13 2.05
CA HIS A 159 -11.41 -8.65 2.79
C HIS A 159 -11.34 -8.15 4.23
N PHE A 160 -12.05 -7.07 4.55
CA PHE A 160 -11.99 -6.44 5.87
C PHE A 160 -13.13 -7.00 6.73
N PRO A 161 -12.88 -7.36 8.00
CA PRO A 161 -13.91 -7.92 8.86
C PRO A 161 -15.04 -6.91 9.10
N ASP A 162 -16.24 -7.43 9.38
CA ASP A 162 -17.40 -6.65 9.79
C ASP A 162 -17.03 -5.72 10.97
N GLY A 163 -16.93 -4.42 10.71
CA GLY A 163 -16.51 -3.42 11.71
C GLY A 163 -15.46 -2.43 11.22
N ALA A 164 -14.81 -2.68 10.07
CA ALA A 164 -14.07 -1.63 9.38
C ALA A 164 -15.06 -0.48 9.06
N THR A 165 -14.77 0.73 9.55
CA THR A 165 -15.66 1.88 9.48
C THR A 165 -15.87 2.42 8.07
N THR A 166 -15.19 1.85 7.06
CA THR A 166 -15.25 2.26 5.66
C THR A 166 -16.17 1.32 4.87
N PRO A 167 -17.44 1.71 4.63
CA PRO A 167 -18.32 0.90 3.81
C PRO A 167 -17.77 0.80 2.37
N ASN A 168 -18.00 -0.35 1.74
CA ASN A 168 -17.76 -0.60 0.31
C ASN A 168 -16.28 -0.57 -0.12
N VAL A 169 -15.34 -0.85 0.79
CA VAL A 169 -13.92 -1.05 0.45
C VAL A 169 -13.60 -2.54 0.43
N GLY A 170 -12.96 -2.99 -0.65
CA GLY A 170 -12.43 -4.33 -0.81
C GLY A 170 -10.93 -4.32 -1.10
N ALA A 171 -10.38 -5.51 -1.30
CA ALA A 171 -9.00 -5.76 -1.69
C ALA A 171 -8.94 -6.38 -3.09
N CYS A 172 -7.97 -5.98 -3.90
CA CYS A 172 -7.71 -6.65 -5.17
C CYS A 172 -6.90 -7.93 -4.95
N LEU A 173 -7.57 -9.08 -4.95
CA LEU A 173 -6.97 -10.38 -4.71
C LEU A 173 -7.27 -11.35 -5.86
N GLY A 174 -6.29 -12.18 -6.20
CA GLY A 174 -6.41 -13.30 -7.12
C GLY A 174 -7.05 -14.54 -6.47
N PRO A 175 -7.60 -15.46 -7.27
CA PRO A 175 -8.21 -16.71 -6.82
C PRO A 175 -7.20 -17.72 -6.24
#